data_AF-A0A2V7K529-F1
#
_entry.id   AF-A0A2V7K529-F1
#
_cell.length_a   1.000
_cell.length_b   1.000
_cell.length_c   1.000
_cell.angle_alpha   90.00
_cell.angle_beta   90.00
_cell.angle_gamma   90.00
#
_symmetry.space_group_name_H-M   'P 1'
#
loop_
_entity.id
_entity.type
_entity.pdbx_description
1 polymer ?
#
loop_
_entity_poly.entity_id
_entity_poly.type
_entity_poly.pdbx_seq_one_letter_code
_entity_poly.pdbx_strand_id
1 'polypeptide(L)'
;MLRTLLLLLSGAGHAPQPKLVVVITVDQLRRDYLDRYRTQLNGGLAMLVKQGADFTEAYQDHAVTETAPGHSTILSGRWPAHTGIIRNTAGVQDSAAPLIGIVGPGASPARFRGTELFDWLQAAEPKARALSVSRKDRGAILPIGRARQ
;
A
#
# COMPACT_ATOMS: atom_id res chain seq x y z
N MET A 1 32.84 4.42 -48.31
CA MET A 1 32.85 3.48 -47.18
C MET A 1 31.89 4.01 -46.12
N LEU A 2 30.67 3.46 -46.02
CA LEU A 2 29.68 3.88 -45.03
C LEU A 2 29.26 2.65 -44.23
N ARG A 3 29.72 2.55 -42.98
CA ARG A 3 29.35 1.49 -42.04
C ARG A 3 28.08 1.92 -41.31
N THR A 4 26.95 1.31 -41.68
CA THR A 4 25.71 1.39 -40.92
C THR A 4 25.85 0.48 -39.70
N LEU A 5 25.90 1.07 -38.50
CA LEU A 5 25.86 0.34 -37.24
C LEU A 5 24.39 0.16 -36.85
N LEU A 6 23.87 -1.06 -37.00
CA LEU A 6 22.53 -1.43 -36.53
C LEU A 6 22.63 -1.80 -35.04
N LEU A 7 22.10 -0.93 -34.17
CA LEU A 7 21.99 -1.23 -32.74
C LEU A 7 20.80 -2.20 -32.54
N LEU A 8 21.09 -3.47 -32.31
CA LEU A 8 20.09 -4.43 -31.86
C LEU A 8 19.76 -4.11 -30.40
N LEU A 9 18.58 -3.53 -30.17
CA LEU A 9 17.97 -3.46 -28.84
C LEU A 9 17.66 -4.88 -28.40
N SER A 10 18.52 -5.46 -27.56
CA SER A 10 18.24 -6.70 -26.85
C SER A 10 16.92 -6.55 -26.11
N GLY A 11 15.91 -7.33 -26.51
CA GLY A 11 14.61 -7.34 -25.85
C GLY A 11 14.79 -7.65 -24.38
N ALA A 12 14.34 -6.74 -23.51
CA ALA A 12 14.21 -7.02 -22.10
C ALA A 12 13.25 -8.20 -21.95
N GLY A 13 13.76 -9.35 -21.53
CA GLY A 13 12.92 -10.51 -21.20
C GLY A 13 11.86 -10.09 -20.20
N HIS A 14 10.59 -10.39 -20.49
CA HIS A 14 9.51 -10.15 -19.54
C HIS A 14 9.80 -10.96 -18.28
N ALA A 15 10.02 -10.29 -17.16
CA ALA A 15 10.03 -10.94 -15.86
C ALA A 15 8.70 -11.69 -15.69
N PRO A 16 8.72 -12.94 -15.18
CA PRO A 16 7.49 -13.70 -14.99
C PRO A 16 6.55 -12.94 -14.06
N GLN A 17 5.26 -12.92 -14.41
CA GLN A 17 4.24 -12.24 -13.61
C GLN A 17 4.18 -12.85 -12.19
N PRO A 18 4.28 -12.03 -11.13
CA PRO A 18 4.14 -12.53 -9.76
C PRO A 18 2.75 -13.15 -9.53
N LYS A 19 2.72 -14.32 -8.90
CA LYS A 19 1.46 -14.99 -8.50
C LYS A 19 0.84 -14.41 -7.22
N LEU A 20 1.64 -13.66 -6.45
CA LEU A 20 1.26 -13.04 -5.19
C LEU A 20 2.02 -11.73 -5.03
N VAL A 21 1.31 -10.67 -4.64
CA VAL A 21 1.88 -9.39 -4.22
C VAL A 21 1.64 -9.24 -2.73
N VAL A 22 2.70 -8.98 -1.95
CA VAL A 22 2.62 -8.76 -0.51
C VAL A 22 3.04 -7.33 -0.21
N VAL A 23 2.14 -6.55 0.36
CA VAL A 23 2.38 -5.17 0.77
C VAL A 23 2.41 -5.13 2.29
N ILE A 24 3.52 -4.65 2.85
CA ILE A 24 3.74 -4.58 4.29
C ILE A 24 3.86 -3.12 4.67
N THR A 25 2.93 -2.64 5.50
CA THR A 25 3.00 -1.30 6.11
C THR A 25 3.36 -1.45 7.58
N VAL A 26 4.52 -0.94 7.98
CA VAL A 26 4.92 -0.88 9.38
C VAL A 26 4.53 0.49 9.92
N ASP A 27 3.48 0.52 10.72
CA ASP A 27 2.94 1.77 11.27
C ASP A 27 4.01 2.48 12.12
N GLN A 28 4.23 3.77 11.82
CA GLN A 28 5.21 4.63 12.48
C GLN A 28 6.70 4.23 12.30
N LEU A 29 7.03 3.40 11.30
CA LEU A 29 8.43 3.13 10.94
C LEU A 29 9.03 4.33 10.18
N ARG A 30 9.83 5.14 10.87
CA ARG A 30 10.60 6.20 10.22
C ARG A 30 11.80 5.62 9.46
N ARG A 31 12.14 6.24 8.33
CA ARG A 31 13.25 5.78 7.47
C ARG A 31 14.58 5.68 8.23
N ASP A 32 14.89 6.65 9.08
CA ASP A 32 16.13 6.71 9.84
C ASP A 32 16.32 5.53 10.80
N TYR A 33 15.26 4.82 11.17
CA TYR A 33 15.37 3.61 11.98
C TYR A 33 16.09 2.47 11.24
N LEU A 34 15.94 2.37 9.92
CA LEU A 34 16.61 1.32 9.15
C LEU A 34 18.13 1.49 9.14
N ASP A 35 18.61 2.74 9.17
CA ASP A 35 20.03 3.04 9.26
C ASP A 35 20.53 3.01 10.71
N ARG A 36 19.78 3.63 11.65
CA ARG A 36 20.13 3.66 13.08
C ARG A 36 20.28 2.27 13.68
N TYR A 37 19.44 1.31 13.27
CA TYR A 37 19.45 -0.04 13.79
C TYR A 37 20.03 -1.06 12.82
N ARG A 38 20.73 -0.62 11.75
CA ARG A 38 21.22 -1.48 10.67
C ARG A 38 22.00 -2.70 11.16
N THR A 39 22.83 -2.57 12.19
CA THR A 39 23.63 -3.67 12.76
C THR A 39 22.81 -4.71 13.53
N GLN A 40 21.57 -4.38 13.91
CA GLN A 40 20.64 -5.26 14.61
C GLN A 40 19.64 -5.92 13.63
N LEU A 41 19.53 -5.41 12.40
CA LEU A 41 18.67 -5.97 11.36
C LEU A 41 19.34 -7.19 10.72
N ASN A 42 18.90 -8.38 11.13
CA ASN A 42 19.43 -9.66 10.65
C ASN A 42 18.40 -10.54 9.89
N GLY A 43 17.15 -10.08 9.77
CA GLY A 43 16.04 -10.84 9.21
C GLY A 43 15.42 -10.21 7.96
N GLY A 44 14.09 -10.35 7.81
CA GLY A 44 13.35 -9.92 6.61
C GLY A 44 13.56 -8.47 6.21
N LEU A 45 13.54 -7.53 7.16
CA LEU A 45 13.82 -6.10 6.86
C LEU A 45 15.24 -5.90 6.31
N ALA A 46 16.23 -6.64 6.82
CA ALA A 46 17.60 -6.59 6.32
C ALA A 46 17.70 -7.12 4.89
N MET A 47 16.97 -8.20 4.59
CA MET A 47 16.89 -8.77 3.25
C MET A 47 16.27 -7.75 2.28
N LEU A 48 15.13 -7.13 2.64
CA LEU A 48 14.45 -6.14 1.80
C LEU A 48 15.36 -4.93 1.47
N VAL A 49 16.06 -4.40 2.46
CA VAL A 49 16.98 -3.25 2.26
C VAL A 49 18.21 -3.62 1.44
N LYS A 50 18.76 -4.84 1.61
CA LYS A 50 20.02 -5.24 0.94
C LYS A 50 19.82 -5.77 -0.48
N GLN A 51 18.68 -6.41 -0.76
CA GLN A 51 18.44 -7.15 -2.01
C GLN A 51 17.28 -6.56 -2.83
N GLY A 52 16.47 -5.69 -2.24
CA GLY A 52 15.36 -5.02 -2.93
C GLY A 52 15.76 -3.70 -3.57
N ALA A 53 14.77 -3.03 -4.17
CA ALA A 53 14.87 -1.63 -4.53
C ALA A 53 14.57 -0.78 -3.28
N ASP A 54 15.56 -0.04 -2.80
CA ASP A 54 15.45 0.80 -1.60
C ASP A 54 15.28 2.29 -1.97
N PHE A 55 14.08 2.82 -1.74
CA PHE A 55 13.78 4.23 -1.96
C PHE A 55 13.95 5.00 -0.64
N THR A 56 15.06 5.72 -0.50
CA THR A 56 15.40 6.45 0.73
C THR A 56 14.64 7.77 0.86
N GLU A 57 14.26 8.36 -0.26
CA GLU A 57 13.54 9.64 -0.36
C GLU A 57 12.07 9.40 -0.75
N ALA A 58 11.38 8.56 0.03
CA ALA A 58 9.96 8.28 -0.11
C ALA A 58 9.16 8.95 1.02
N TYR A 59 8.07 9.62 0.66
CA TYR A 59 7.33 10.49 1.57
C TYR A 59 5.83 10.16 1.58
N GLN A 60 5.24 10.20 2.77
CA GLN A 60 3.82 10.52 2.91
C GLN A 60 3.69 12.03 2.75
N ASP A 61 3.71 12.50 1.50
CA ASP A 61 3.87 13.91 1.12
C ASP A 61 2.57 14.72 1.27
N HIS A 62 2.05 14.72 2.49
CA HIS A 62 0.86 15.45 2.89
C HIS A 62 0.97 15.88 4.35
N ALA A 63 0.36 17.01 4.71
CA ALA A 63 0.47 17.57 6.05
C ALA A 63 -0.11 16.69 7.18
N VAL A 64 -1.04 15.78 6.87
CA VAL A 64 -1.73 14.96 7.88
C VAL A 64 -1.07 13.59 8.02
N THR A 65 0.06 13.54 8.72
CA THR A 65 0.85 12.31 8.94
C THR A 65 0.24 11.39 10.00
N GLU A 66 -1.03 11.03 9.81
CA GLU A 66 -1.79 10.10 10.64
C GLU A 66 -1.96 8.73 9.94
N THR A 67 -2.30 7.70 10.72
CA THR A 67 -2.50 6.33 10.21
C THR A 67 -3.52 6.25 9.07
N ALA A 68 -4.74 6.75 9.22
CA ALA A 68 -5.79 6.59 8.20
C ALA A 68 -5.46 7.33 6.89
N PRO A 69 -5.10 8.63 6.90
CA PRO A 69 -4.65 9.32 5.70
C PRO A 69 -3.52 8.57 5.00
N GLY A 70 -2.46 8.22 5.75
CA GLY A 70 -1.29 7.52 5.18
C GLY A 70 -1.64 6.15 4.59
N HIS A 71 -2.48 5.34 5.23
CA HIS A 71 -2.86 4.04 4.65
C HIS A 71 -3.73 4.17 3.40
N SER A 72 -4.53 5.25 3.29
CA SER A 72 -5.37 5.49 2.10
C SER A 72 -4.56 5.85 0.86
N THR A 73 -3.30 6.28 0.99
CA THR A 73 -2.48 6.70 -0.16
C THR A 73 -1.69 5.54 -0.79
N ILE A 74 -1.28 4.55 0.02
CA ILE A 74 -0.26 3.55 -0.33
C ILE A 74 -0.63 2.77 -1.59
N LEU A 75 -1.88 2.29 -1.68
CA LEU A 75 -2.34 1.46 -2.80
C LEU A 75 -3.34 2.17 -3.71
N SER A 76 -3.73 3.40 -3.39
CA SER A 76 -4.57 4.22 -4.26
C SER A 76 -3.77 5.08 -5.24
N GLY A 77 -2.51 5.40 -4.88
CA GLY A 77 -1.71 6.40 -5.62
C GLY A 77 -2.31 7.81 -5.55
N ARG A 78 -3.14 8.09 -4.54
CA ARG A 78 -3.89 9.34 -4.38
C ARG A 78 -3.52 10.05 -3.08
N TRP A 79 -3.61 11.37 -3.10
CA TRP A 79 -3.51 12.20 -1.90
C TRP A 79 -4.72 12.02 -0.97
N PRO A 80 -4.58 12.24 0.35
CA PRO A 80 -5.69 12.19 1.30
C PRO A 80 -6.90 13.05 0.91
N ALA A 81 -6.65 14.23 0.30
CA ALA A 81 -7.70 15.12 -0.20
C ALA A 81 -8.57 14.46 -1.28
N HIS A 82 -8.00 13.55 -2.08
CA HIS A 82 -8.70 12.83 -3.14
C HIS A 82 -9.31 11.50 -2.66
N THR A 83 -8.70 10.84 -1.67
CA THR A 83 -9.28 9.65 -1.03
C THR A 83 -10.44 10.00 -0.10
N GLY A 84 -10.53 11.26 0.34
CA GLY A 84 -11.50 11.73 1.33
C GLY A 84 -11.11 11.39 2.78
N ILE A 85 -9.98 10.71 2.99
CA ILE A 85 -9.52 10.27 4.31
C ILE A 85 -8.47 11.25 4.84
N ILE A 86 -8.94 12.35 5.46
CA ILE A 86 -8.07 13.47 5.88
C ILE A 86 -7.79 13.52 7.39
N ARG A 87 -8.25 12.54 8.18
CA ARG A 87 -7.98 12.37 9.61
C ARG A 87 -8.43 10.98 10.08
N ASN A 88 -7.89 10.49 11.19
CA ASN A 88 -8.23 9.19 11.79
C ASN A 88 -9.70 9.08 12.20
N THR A 89 -10.23 10.11 12.88
CA THR A 89 -11.60 10.10 13.41
C THR A 89 -12.67 10.13 12.33
N ALA A 90 -12.33 10.60 11.12
CA ALA A 90 -13.18 10.55 9.94
C ALA A 90 -12.59 9.61 8.86
N GLY A 91 -11.88 8.57 9.29
CA GLY A 91 -11.44 7.48 8.43
C GLY A 91 -12.55 6.46 8.28
N VAL A 92 -12.42 5.35 9.00
CA VAL A 92 -13.27 4.17 8.82
C VAL A 92 -14.42 4.04 9.81
N GLN A 93 -14.48 4.84 10.89
CA GLN A 93 -15.51 4.69 11.93
C GLN A 93 -16.92 4.81 11.35
N ASP A 94 -17.74 3.77 11.51
CA ASP A 94 -19.07 3.66 10.91
C ASP A 94 -20.01 2.84 11.79
N SER A 95 -21.03 3.50 12.37
CA SER A 95 -22.04 2.84 13.20
C SER A 95 -22.99 1.93 12.40
N ALA A 96 -23.06 2.08 11.08
CA ALA A 96 -23.86 1.21 10.21
C ALA A 96 -23.18 -0.15 9.94
N ALA A 97 -21.90 -0.29 10.30
CA ALA A 97 -21.10 -1.50 10.09
C ALA A 97 -20.58 -2.06 11.43
N PRO A 98 -21.46 -2.68 12.26
CA PRO A 98 -21.09 -3.16 13.59
C PRO A 98 -20.06 -4.30 13.55
N LEU A 99 -19.32 -4.46 14.64
CA LEU A 99 -18.37 -5.56 14.82
C LEU A 99 -19.10 -6.90 14.95
N ILE A 100 -18.44 -7.97 14.51
CA ILE A 100 -18.96 -9.35 14.60
C ILE A 100 -18.48 -9.97 15.91
N GLY A 101 -19.41 -10.44 16.75
CA GLY A 101 -19.11 -11.21 17.95
C GLY A 101 -18.59 -10.43 19.16
N ILE A 102 -18.40 -9.11 19.03
CA ILE A 102 -17.98 -8.22 20.13
C ILE A 102 -18.72 -6.87 20.07
N VAL A 103 -18.80 -6.17 21.20
CA VAL A 103 -19.35 -4.81 21.27
C VAL A 103 -18.22 -3.79 21.11
N GLY A 104 -18.41 -2.80 20.25
CA GLY A 104 -17.45 -1.73 20.01
C GLY A 104 -17.84 -0.85 18.83
N PRO A 105 -17.03 0.18 18.52
CA PRO A 105 -17.28 1.03 17.36
C PRO A 105 -17.14 0.23 16.07
N GLY A 106 -18.16 0.34 15.20
CA GLY A 106 -18.14 -0.26 13.87
C GLY A 106 -17.18 0.46 12.92
N ALA A 107 -16.85 -0.18 11.80
CA ALA A 107 -15.95 0.37 10.80
C ALA A 107 -16.26 -0.10 9.37
N SER A 108 -16.13 0.80 8.39
CA SER A 108 -16.35 0.53 6.97
C SER A 108 -15.49 1.42 6.07
N PRO A 109 -15.34 1.08 4.78
CA PRO A 109 -14.66 1.93 3.81
C PRO A 109 -15.56 3.04 3.22
N ALA A 110 -16.76 3.29 3.77
CA ALA A 110 -17.78 4.14 3.14
C ALA A 110 -17.28 5.56 2.79
N ARG A 111 -16.34 6.12 3.58
CA ARG A 111 -15.77 7.45 3.34
C ARG A 111 -14.67 7.48 2.27
N PHE A 112 -14.07 6.34 1.94
CA PHE A 112 -13.03 6.29 0.91
C PHE A 112 -13.61 6.63 -0.46
N ARG A 113 -12.87 7.41 -1.25
CA ARG A 113 -13.24 7.87 -2.59
C ARG A 113 -12.15 7.47 -3.59
N GLY A 114 -12.57 6.97 -4.75
CA GLY A 114 -11.69 6.53 -5.82
C GLY A 114 -11.50 5.02 -5.86
N THR A 115 -10.46 4.61 -6.57
CA THR A 115 -10.07 3.22 -6.80
C THR A 115 -8.67 2.97 -6.28
N GLU A 116 -8.35 1.72 -5.98
CA GLU A 116 -7.02 1.27 -5.55
C GLU A 116 -6.47 0.13 -6.41
N LEU A 117 -5.25 -0.30 -6.10
CA LEU A 117 -4.55 -1.38 -6.77
C LEU A 117 -5.42 -2.63 -6.91
N PHE A 118 -6.18 -3.00 -5.87
CA PHE A 118 -7.03 -4.19 -5.96
C PHE A 118 -8.18 -4.02 -6.96
N ASP A 119 -8.79 -2.84 -7.05
CA ASP A 119 -9.84 -2.58 -8.05
C ASP A 119 -9.29 -2.75 -9.47
N TRP A 120 -8.08 -2.24 -9.71
CA TRP A 120 -7.40 -2.36 -11.00
C TRP A 120 -6.97 -3.80 -11.31
N LEU A 121 -6.43 -4.50 -10.30
CA LEU A 121 -6.08 -5.92 -10.42
C LEU A 121 -7.31 -6.76 -10.72
N GLN A 122 -8.44 -6.50 -10.06
CA GLN A 122 -9.66 -7.27 -10.28
C GLN A 122 -10.34 -6.94 -11.62
N ALA A 123 -10.16 -5.73 -12.13
CA ALA A 123 -10.59 -5.37 -13.48
C ALA A 123 -9.79 -6.10 -14.56
N ALA A 124 -8.47 -6.26 -14.36
CA ALA A 124 -7.60 -7.02 -15.26
C ALA A 124 -7.73 -8.54 -15.10
N GLU A 125 -7.88 -9.01 -13.86
CA GLU A 125 -7.93 -10.40 -13.46
C GLU A 125 -9.16 -10.65 -12.56
N PRO A 126 -10.33 -11.00 -13.14
CA PRO A 126 -11.58 -11.14 -12.37
C PRO A 126 -11.52 -12.18 -11.24
N LYS A 127 -10.55 -13.10 -11.29
CA LYS A 127 -10.31 -14.13 -10.26
C LYS A 127 -9.34 -13.69 -9.17
N ALA A 128 -8.77 -12.50 -9.25
CA ALA A 128 -7.87 -11.95 -8.25
C ALA A 128 -8.57 -11.86 -6.89
N ARG A 129 -7.80 -12.09 -5.83
CA ARG A 129 -8.26 -12.05 -4.44
C ARG A 129 -7.37 -11.11 -3.65
N ALA A 130 -7.97 -10.38 -2.73
CA ALA A 130 -7.26 -9.59 -1.73
C ALA A 130 -7.58 -10.09 -0.33
N LEU A 131 -6.58 -10.03 0.53
CA LEU A 131 -6.69 -10.18 1.97
C LEU A 131 -5.85 -9.07 2.60
N SER A 132 -6.45 -8.31 3.50
CA SER A 132 -5.77 -7.26 4.24
C SER A 132 -6.01 -7.47 5.73
N VAL A 133 -4.93 -7.50 6.50
CA VAL A 133 -4.95 -7.81 7.92
C VAL A 133 -4.14 -6.78 8.68
N SER A 134 -4.70 -6.29 9.78
CA SER A 134 -4.02 -5.36 10.68
C SER A 134 -4.65 -5.42 12.06
N ARG A 135 -3.88 -5.03 13.08
CA ARG A 135 -4.41 -4.80 14.43
C ARG A 135 -5.32 -3.57 14.48
N LYS A 136 -5.20 -2.64 13.52
CA LYS A 136 -6.04 -1.43 13.41
C LYS A 136 -7.03 -1.62 12.27
N ASP A 137 -8.31 -1.36 12.55
CA ASP A 137 -9.40 -1.28 11.57
C ASP A 137 -9.00 -0.54 10.27
N ARG A 138 -8.58 0.72 10.40
CA ARG A 138 -8.12 1.58 9.30
C ARG A 138 -6.88 1.07 8.59
N GLY A 139 -6.04 0.30 9.29
CA GLY A 139 -4.86 -0.32 8.69
C GLY A 139 -5.20 -1.57 7.88
N ALA A 140 -6.36 -2.20 8.12
CA ALA A 140 -6.85 -3.34 7.36
C ALA A 140 -7.77 -2.90 6.20
N ILE A 141 -8.68 -1.96 6.47
CA ILE A 141 -9.73 -1.55 5.54
C ILE A 141 -9.17 -0.68 4.41
N LEU A 142 -8.39 0.35 4.73
CA LEU A 142 -8.01 1.37 3.74
C LEU A 142 -7.06 0.87 2.65
N PRO A 143 -6.12 -0.07 2.88
CA PRO A 143 -5.25 -0.58 1.81
C PRO A 143 -5.94 -1.41 0.72
N ILE A 144 -7.24 -1.72 0.87
CA ILE A 144 -8.03 -2.39 -0.18
C ILE A 144 -9.20 -1.53 -0.67
N GLY A 145 -9.21 -0.25 -0.29
CA GLY A 145 -10.25 0.71 -0.67
C GLY A 145 -11.66 0.25 -0.28
N ARG A 146 -12.61 0.43 -1.20
CA ARG A 146 -14.01 -0.03 -1.01
C ARG A 146 -14.20 -1.52 -1.23
N ALA A 147 -13.26 -2.20 -1.90
CA ALA A 147 -13.26 -3.64 -2.16
C ALA A 147 -14.67 -4.23 -2.50
N ARG A 148 -15.32 -3.66 -3.52
CA ARG A 148 -16.70 -3.97 -3.97
C ARG A 148 -17.74 -4.00 -2.83
N GLN A 149 -18.14 -2.79 -2.42
CA GLN A 149 -19.54 -2.50 -2.09
C GLN A 149 -20.27 -2.08 -3.36
#